data_AF-A0A9E6A704-F1
#
_entry.id   AF-A0A9E6A704-F1
#
_cell.length_a   1.000
_cell.length_b   1.000
_cell.length_c   1.000
_cell.angle_alpha   90.00
_cell.angle_beta   90.00
_cell.angle_gamma   90.00
#
_symmetry.space_group_name_H-M   'P 1'
#
loop_
_entity.id
_entity.type
_entity.pdbx_description
1 polymer ?
#
loop_
_entity_poly.entity_id
_entity_poly.type
_entity_poly.pdbx_seq_one_letter_code
_entity_poly.pdbx_strand_id
1 'polypeptide(L)'
;MKFRRQSNRSNNKVAELTMLSANEFGRPLLVIVVLLVALLVSCVSIVYQAYEYRQLFNTQQQLVSHWDELQVEWGQLLLEQSALGANSKVEKKAKELLSMRVPEPESVEMISYE
;
A
#
# COMPACT_ATOMS: atom_id res chain seq x y z
N MET A 1 -76.70 5.19 -44.44
CA MET A 1 -76.24 5.35 -43.04
C MET A 1 -75.31 4.19 -42.60
N LYS A 2 -73.99 4.20 -42.86
CA LYS A 2 -73.05 3.17 -42.32
C LYS A 2 -71.63 3.68 -42.01
N PHE A 3 -71.42 4.98 -41.72
CA PHE A 3 -70.08 5.55 -41.49
C PHE A 3 -69.61 5.62 -40.02
N ARG A 4 -70.43 5.18 -39.05
CA ARG A 4 -70.12 5.40 -37.61
C ARG A 4 -69.33 4.27 -36.92
N ARG A 5 -69.10 3.12 -37.58
CA ARG A 5 -68.41 1.95 -36.97
C ARG A 5 -66.88 1.95 -37.10
N GLN A 6 -66.29 2.66 -38.07
CA GLN A 6 -64.83 2.68 -38.25
C GLN A 6 -64.08 3.53 -37.21
N SER A 7 -64.69 4.62 -36.72
CA SER A 7 -64.08 5.52 -35.74
C SER A 7 -63.73 4.82 -34.41
N ASN A 8 -64.59 3.91 -33.93
CA ASN A 8 -64.36 3.21 -32.66
C ASN A 8 -63.21 2.19 -32.72
N ARG A 9 -62.91 1.65 -33.92
CA ARG A 9 -61.83 0.66 -34.10
C ARG A 9 -60.45 1.32 -34.16
N SER A 10 -60.39 2.60 -34.54
CA SER A 10 -59.16 3.39 -34.54
C SER A 10 -58.74 3.73 -33.11
N ASN A 11 -59.68 4.26 -32.31
CA ASN A 11 -59.43 4.65 -30.91
C ASN A 11 -58.92 3.49 -30.05
N ASN A 12 -59.45 2.29 -30.23
CA ASN A 12 -59.02 1.10 -29.50
C ASN A 12 -57.58 0.67 -29.87
N LYS A 13 -57.17 0.85 -31.14
CA LYS A 13 -55.80 0.55 -31.57
C LYS A 13 -54.79 1.52 -30.99
N VAL A 14 -55.12 2.82 -30.91
CA VAL A 14 -54.22 3.82 -30.29
C VAL A 14 -54.06 3.54 -28.80
N ALA A 15 -55.15 3.15 -28.12
CA ALA A 15 -55.11 2.73 -26.73
C ALA A 15 -54.24 1.47 -26.52
N GLU A 16 -54.38 0.45 -27.36
CA GLU A 16 -53.53 -0.75 -27.32
C GLU A 16 -52.05 -0.44 -27.55
N LEU A 17 -51.72 0.43 -28.52
CA LEU A 17 -50.34 0.84 -28.78
C LEU A 17 -49.72 1.63 -27.61
N THR A 18 -50.51 2.49 -26.96
CA THR A 18 -50.07 3.19 -25.74
C THR A 18 -49.89 2.25 -24.55
N MET A 19 -50.72 1.21 -24.42
CA MET A 19 -50.60 0.22 -23.34
C MET A 19 -49.41 -0.74 -23.53
N LEU A 20 -49.15 -1.16 -24.79
CA LEU A 20 -47.97 -1.96 -25.13
C LEU A 20 -46.67 -1.17 -24.85
N SER A 21 -46.63 0.11 -25.23
CA SER A 21 -45.47 0.99 -24.97
C SER A 21 -45.26 1.25 -23.48
N ALA A 22 -46.31 1.62 -22.73
CA ALA A 22 -46.20 1.98 -21.31
C ALA A 22 -45.60 0.86 -20.43
N ASN A 23 -45.87 -0.40 -20.75
CA ASN A 23 -45.40 -1.54 -19.96
C ASN A 23 -43.97 -1.97 -20.34
N GLU A 24 -43.54 -1.74 -21.58
CA GLU A 24 -42.19 -2.04 -22.07
C GLU A 24 -41.14 -1.05 -21.51
N PHE A 25 -41.52 0.19 -21.19
CA PHE A 25 -40.62 1.20 -20.61
C PHE A 25 -40.39 1.05 -19.10
N GLY A 26 -41.33 0.44 -18.37
CA GLY A 26 -41.23 0.30 -16.90
C GLY A 26 -40.07 -0.60 -16.46
N ARG A 27 -39.85 -1.72 -17.16
CA ARG A 27 -38.75 -2.66 -16.88
C ARG A 27 -37.35 -2.05 -17.05
N PRO A 28 -36.98 -1.42 -18.19
CA PRO A 28 -35.67 -0.83 -18.36
C PRO A 28 -35.43 0.35 -17.40
N LEU A 29 -36.46 1.14 -17.08
CA LEU A 29 -36.34 2.23 -16.10
C LEU A 29 -35.96 1.68 -14.71
N LEU A 30 -36.60 0.60 -14.26
CA LEU A 30 -36.31 -0.04 -12.98
C LEU A 30 -34.86 -0.57 -12.96
N VAL A 31 -34.41 -1.21 -14.04
CA VAL A 31 -33.03 -1.70 -14.17
C VAL A 31 -32.01 -0.56 -14.08
N ILE A 32 -32.27 0.56 -14.76
CA ILE A 32 -31.39 1.74 -14.71
C ILE A 32 -31.32 2.32 -13.30
N VAL A 33 -32.45 2.43 -12.60
CA VAL A 33 -32.49 2.93 -11.22
C VAL A 33 -31.70 2.01 -10.28
N VAL A 34 -31.87 0.69 -10.41
CA VAL A 34 -31.12 -0.29 -9.61
C VAL A 34 -29.61 -0.18 -9.88
N LEU A 35 -29.21 -0.06 -11.15
CA LEU A 35 -27.80 0.13 -11.52
C LEU A 35 -27.23 1.44 -10.95
N LEU A 36 -28.00 2.53 -10.98
CA LEU A 36 -27.60 3.81 -10.40
C LEU A 36 -27.39 3.70 -8.90
N VAL A 37 -28.32 3.06 -8.19
CA VAL A 37 -28.19 2.83 -6.74
C VAL A 37 -26.98 1.94 -6.45
N ALA A 38 -26.78 0.87 -7.20
CA ALA A 38 -25.61 0.00 -7.06
C ALA A 38 -24.29 0.76 -7.27
N LEU A 39 -24.24 1.66 -8.25
CA LEU A 39 -23.09 2.52 -8.51
C LEU A 39 -22.81 3.46 -7.34
N LEU A 40 -23.84 4.10 -6.79
CA LEU A 40 -23.70 5.01 -5.65
C LEU A 40 -23.21 4.27 -4.41
N VAL A 41 -23.77 3.09 -4.12
CA VAL A 41 -23.32 2.22 -3.02
C VAL A 41 -21.86 1.82 -3.21
N SER A 42 -21.47 1.42 -4.43
CA SER A 42 -20.08 1.07 -4.76
C SER A 42 -19.13 2.26 -4.53
N CYS A 43 -19.52 3.45 -4.97
CA CYS A 43 -18.73 4.67 -4.77
C CYS A 43 -18.48 4.95 -3.29
N VAL A 44 -19.54 4.92 -2.46
CA VAL A 44 -19.42 5.12 -1.01
C VAL A 44 -18.56 4.03 -0.37
N SER A 45 -18.75 2.76 -0.77
CA SER A 45 -18.00 1.64 -0.24
C SER A 45 -16.49 1.74 -0.53
N ILE A 46 -16.10 2.23 -1.71
CA ILE A 46 -14.71 2.48 -2.07
C ILE A 46 -14.09 3.58 -1.20
N VAL A 47 -14.82 4.69 -0.98
CA VAL A 47 -14.33 5.79 -0.14
C VAL A 47 -14.15 5.31 1.30
N TYR A 48 -15.09 4.50 1.81
CA TYR A 48 -14.99 3.91 3.14
C TYR A 48 -13.77 2.99 3.26
N GLN A 49 -13.55 2.09 2.30
CA GLN A 49 -12.36 1.23 2.28
C GLN A 49 -11.07 2.04 2.20
N ALA A 50 -11.01 3.12 1.41
CA ALA A 50 -9.83 3.96 1.33
C ALA A 50 -9.54 4.68 2.66
N TYR A 51 -10.58 5.09 3.39
CA TYR A 51 -10.45 5.68 4.72
C TYR A 51 -9.90 4.66 5.74
N GLU A 52 -10.49 3.47 5.78
CA GLU A 52 -10.09 2.39 6.67
C GLU A 52 -8.66 1.90 6.34
N TYR A 53 -8.32 1.83 5.05
CA TYR A 53 -6.96 1.51 4.58
C TYR A 53 -5.94 2.52 5.10
N ARG A 54 -6.23 3.84 5.02
CA ARG A 54 -5.32 4.87 5.56
C ARG A 54 -5.11 4.72 7.06
N GLN A 55 -6.13 4.31 7.81
CA GLN A 55 -6.01 4.11 9.25
C GLN A 55 -5.21 2.85 9.61
N LEU A 56 -5.46 1.73 8.92
CA LEU A 56 -4.71 0.48 9.14
C LEU A 56 -3.24 0.60 8.70
N PHE A 57 -2.99 1.37 7.64
CA PHE A 57 -1.64 1.59 7.10
C PHE A 57 -0.73 2.32 8.09
N ASN A 58 -1.27 3.23 8.91
CA ASN A 58 -0.47 3.93 9.92
C ASN A 58 0.16 2.97 10.94
N THR A 59 -0.58 1.95 11.38
CA THR A 59 -0.06 0.98 12.36
C THR A 59 1.03 0.10 11.75
N GLN A 60 0.86 -0.32 10.50
CA GLN A 60 1.91 -1.05 9.78
C GLN A 60 3.15 -0.17 9.56
N GLN A 61 2.96 1.10 9.19
CA GLN A 61 4.04 2.05 8.94
C GLN A 61 4.89 2.29 10.19
N GLN A 62 4.29 2.31 11.38
CA GLN A 62 5.03 2.45 12.64
C GLN A 62 5.96 1.26 12.90
N LEU A 63 5.49 0.03 12.74
CA LEU A 63 6.34 -1.17 12.88
C LEU A 63 7.50 -1.15 11.90
N VAL A 64 7.25 -0.78 10.63
CA VAL A 64 8.29 -0.65 9.61
C VAL A 64 9.32 0.41 10.01
N SER A 65 8.89 1.55 10.55
CA SER A 65 9.81 2.60 10.99
C SER A 65 10.75 2.16 12.12
N HIS A 66 10.23 1.37 13.08
CA HIS A 66 11.07 0.82 14.14
C HIS A 66 12.07 -0.21 13.60
N TRP A 67 11.65 -1.03 12.64
CA TRP A 67 12.55 -1.97 11.96
C TRP A 67 13.69 -1.24 11.23
N ASP A 68 13.40 -0.15 10.52
CA ASP A 68 14.42 0.66 9.84
C ASP A 68 15.42 1.24 10.84
N GLU A 69 14.96 1.77 11.97
CA GLU A 69 15.82 2.34 13.02
C GLU A 69 16.77 1.28 13.61
N LEU A 70 16.25 0.09 13.95
CA LEU A 70 17.08 -1.02 14.41
C LEU A 70 18.09 -1.48 13.35
N GLN A 71 17.73 -1.44 12.07
CA GLN A 71 18.61 -1.87 10.99
C GLN A 71 19.77 -0.89 10.79
N VAL A 72 19.55 0.40 11.02
CA VAL A 72 20.62 1.41 11.05
C VAL A 72 21.59 1.14 12.20
N GLU A 73 21.07 0.90 13.41
CA GLU A 73 21.91 0.60 14.58
C GLU A 73 22.73 -0.69 14.37
N TRP A 74 22.10 -1.75 13.85
CA TRP A 74 22.79 -2.98 13.49
C TRP A 74 23.91 -2.76 12.46
N GLY A 75 23.68 -1.90 11.47
CA GLY A 75 24.69 -1.53 10.48
C GLY A 75 25.89 -0.83 11.12
N GLN A 76 25.66 0.08 12.07
CA GLN A 76 26.72 0.75 12.82
C GLN A 76 27.52 -0.25 13.66
N LEU A 77 26.85 -1.11 14.42
CA LEU A 77 27.51 -2.15 15.22
C LEU A 77 28.32 -3.13 14.36
N LEU A 78 27.82 -3.48 13.16
CA LEU A 78 28.54 -4.36 12.25
C LEU A 78 29.83 -3.69 11.72
N LEU A 79 29.78 -2.38 11.44
CA LEU A 79 30.96 -1.61 11.05
C LEU A 79 31.97 -1.53 12.20
N GLU A 80 31.52 -1.32 13.43
CA GLU A 80 32.37 -1.35 14.63
C GLU A 80 33.03 -2.73 14.81
N GLN A 81 32.25 -3.81 14.68
CA GLN A 81 32.77 -5.17 14.81
C GLN A 81 33.76 -5.51 13.70
N SER A 82 33.50 -5.06 12.47
CA SER A 82 34.42 -5.23 11.34
C SER A 82 35.75 -4.51 11.58
N ALA A 83 35.71 -3.29 12.13
CA ALA A 83 36.91 -2.53 12.49
C ALA A 83 37.72 -3.21 13.61
N LEU A 84 37.06 -3.68 14.67
CA LEU A 84 37.71 -4.42 15.78
C LEU A 84 38.26 -5.76 15.31
N GLY A 85 37.53 -6.48 14.46
CA GLY A 85 37.94 -7.75 13.89
C GLY A 85 39.14 -7.62 12.93
N ALA A 86 39.21 -6.53 12.18
CA ALA A 86 40.37 -6.21 11.34
C ALA A 86 41.62 -5.95 12.19
N ASN A 87 41.51 -5.12 13.24
CA ASN A 87 42.62 -4.86 14.16
C ASN A 87 43.08 -6.13 14.90
N SER A 88 42.15 -6.94 15.40
CA SER A 88 42.48 -8.20 16.09
C SER A 88 43.18 -9.21 15.16
N LYS A 89 42.77 -9.27 13.88
CA LYS A 89 43.46 -10.10 12.86
C LYS A 89 44.86 -9.59 12.56
N VAL A 90 45.06 -8.27 12.48
CA VAL A 90 46.38 -7.65 12.28
C VAL A 90 47.30 -7.90 13.47
N GLU A 91 46.80 -7.75 14.69
CA GLU A 91 47.55 -8.02 15.93
C GLU A 91 48.00 -9.48 16.01
N LYS A 92 47.09 -10.44 15.75
CA LYS A 92 47.46 -11.86 15.69
C LYS A 92 48.54 -12.14 14.64
N LYS A 93 48.40 -11.60 13.43
CA LYS A 93 49.42 -11.74 12.38
C LYS A 93 50.75 -11.11 12.78
N ALA A 94 50.75 -9.95 13.43
CA ALA A 94 51.97 -9.32 13.92
C ALA A 94 52.64 -10.14 15.03
N LYS A 95 51.85 -10.74 15.93
CA LYS A 95 52.35 -11.59 17.00
C LYS A 95 52.93 -12.91 16.48
N GLU A 96 52.24 -13.57 15.55
CA GLU A 96 52.66 -14.88 15.01
C GLU A 96 53.78 -14.76 13.96
N LEU A 97 53.68 -13.81 13.02
CA LEU A 97 54.65 -13.71 11.92
C LEU A 97 55.86 -12.84 12.26
N LEU A 98 55.70 -11.81 13.11
CA LEU A 98 56.77 -10.87 13.45
C LEU A 98 57.27 -11.03 14.89
N SER A 99 56.76 -11.99 15.67
CA SER A 99 57.10 -12.19 17.10
C SER A 99 56.98 -10.91 17.94
N MET A 100 56.11 -9.98 17.52
CA MET A 100 55.93 -8.70 18.21
C MET A 100 55.25 -8.91 19.55
N ARG A 101 55.78 -8.25 20.59
CA ARG A 101 55.26 -8.28 21.96
C ARG A 101 54.88 -6.85 22.32
N VAL A 102 53.79 -6.67 23.06
CA VAL A 102 53.46 -5.35 23.60
C VAL A 102 54.56 -4.98 24.62
N PRO A 103 55.31 -3.88 24.41
CA PRO A 103 56.40 -3.50 25.30
C PRO A 103 55.86 -3.12 26.68
N GLU A 104 56.55 -3.53 27.74
CA GLU A 104 56.24 -3.08 29.10
C GLU A 104 56.54 -1.58 29.25
N PRO A 105 55.81 -0.85 30.11
CA PRO A 105 55.94 0.60 30.24
C PRO A 105 57.36 1.09 30.57
N GLU A 106 58.22 0.22 31.12
CA GLU A 106 59.65 0.51 31.40
C GLU A 106 60.55 0.49 30.15
N SER A 107 60.05 0.01 29.00
CA SER A 107 60.80 -0.13 27.74
C SER A 107 60.41 0.89 26.66
N VAL A 108 59.64 1.91 27.03
CA VAL A 108 59.18 2.96 26.12
C VAL A 108 60.15 4.14 26.19
N GLU A 109 61.06 4.25 25.22
CA GLU A 109 61.86 5.46 25.02
C GLU A 109 61.08 6.49 24.19
N MET A 110 60.75 7.63 24.83
CA MET A 110 60.11 8.76 24.16
C MET A 110 61.19 9.62 23.51
N ILE A 111 61.27 9.59 22.19
CA ILE A 111 62.23 10.42 21.44
C ILE A 111 61.60 11.80 21.26
N SER A 112 62.07 12.78 22.03
CA SER A 112 61.76 14.20 21.81
C SER A 112 62.55 14.70 20.61
N TYR A 113 61.85 15.15 19.57
CA TYR A 113 62.47 15.89 18.47
C TYR A 113 62.78 17.31 18.98
N GLU A 114 64.07 17.66 19.03
CA GLU A 114 64.53 19.07 18.97
C GLU A 114 64.58 19.56 17.51
#